data_AF-A0A1I5DFX8-F1
#
_entry.id   AF-A0A1I5DFX8-F1
#
_cell.length_a   1.000
_cell.length_b   1.000
_cell.length_c   1.000
_cell.angle_alpha   90.00
_cell.angle_beta   90.00
_cell.angle_gamma   90.00
#
_symmetry.space_group_name_H-M   'P 1'
#
loop_
_entity.id
_entity.type
_entity.pdbx_description
1 polymer ?
#
loop_
_entity_poly.entity_id
_entity_poly.type
_entity_poly.pdbx_seq_one_letter_code
_entity_poly.pdbx_strand_id
1 'polypeptide(L)'
;MKREYIQVRCSIYEKKLLQRRAARAGISLSEYIRAAAFQRNIVERITPEQLEIYQMLVQYKNNFSRIGNMFKKRDPKLAITVKSLANEIREHLKNFKK
;
A
#
# COMPACT_ATOMS: atom_id res chain seq x y z
N MET A 1 -1.07 -19.00 -22.77
CA MET A 1 -1.59 -19.95 -21.77
C MET A 1 -0.45 -20.85 -21.31
N LYS A 2 -0.24 -21.05 -20.00
CA LYS A 2 0.79 -21.98 -19.52
C LYS A 2 0.28 -23.42 -19.67
N ARG A 3 1.11 -24.34 -20.18
CA ARG A 3 0.71 -25.71 -20.55
C ARG A 3 1.33 -26.80 -19.67
N GLU A 4 2.49 -26.52 -19.09
CA GLU A 4 3.21 -27.45 -18.21
C GLU A 4 2.73 -27.34 -16.75
N TYR A 5 2.76 -28.48 -16.04
CA TYR A 5 2.34 -28.58 -14.64
C TYR A 5 3.53 -28.86 -13.71
N ILE A 6 3.48 -28.28 -12.51
CA ILE A 6 4.42 -28.56 -11.42
C ILE A 6 3.60 -29.13 -10.26
N GLN A 7 3.96 -30.32 -9.78
CA GLN A 7 3.36 -30.95 -8.61
C GLN A 7 4.33 -30.90 -7.44
N VAL A 8 3.85 -30.43 -6.28
CA VAL A 8 4.67 -30.28 -5.06
C VAL A 8 3.97 -30.99 -3.91
N ARG A 9 4.69 -31.89 -3.24
CA ARG A 9 4.20 -32.53 -2.01
C ARG A 9 4.23 -31.51 -0.86
N CYS A 10 3.16 -31.46 -0.09
CA CYS A 10 3.05 -30.62 1.09
C CYS A 10 2.06 -31.23 2.07
N SER A 11 2.22 -30.89 3.35
CA SER A 11 1.24 -31.18 4.39
C SER A 11 -0.04 -30.39 4.18
N ILE A 12 -1.11 -30.81 4.87
CA ILE A 12 -2.40 -30.12 4.86
C ILE A 12 -2.25 -28.67 5.36
N TYR A 13 -1.39 -28.45 6.36
CA TYR A 13 -1.15 -27.14 6.94
C TYR A 13 -0.42 -26.21 5.97
N GLU A 14 0.65 -26.67 5.33
CA GLU A 14 1.39 -25.90 4.33
C GLU A 14 0.50 -25.49 3.16
N LYS A 15 -0.34 -26.41 2.66
CA LYS A 15 -1.30 -26.11 1.59
C LYS A 15 -2.25 -24.98 1.98
N LYS A 16 -2.84 -25.04 3.18
CA LYS A 16 -3.73 -23.98 3.71
C LYS A 16 -3.00 -22.65 3.89
N LEU A 17 -1.76 -22.69 4.38
CA LEU A 17 -0.95 -21.50 4.59
C LEU A 17 -0.61 -20.81 3.25
N LEU A 18 -0.19 -21.57 2.24
CA LEU A 18 0.08 -21.05 0.90
C LEU A 18 -1.16 -20.45 0.25
N GLN A 19 -2.33 -21.09 0.40
CA GLN A 19 -3.60 -20.55 -0.07
C GLN A 19 -3.93 -19.20 0.59
N ARG A 20 -3.77 -19.09 1.92
CA ARG A 20 -4.01 -17.82 2.63
C ARG A 20 -3.04 -16.72 2.21
N ARG A 21 -1.76 -17.05 2.01
CA ARG A 21 -0.76 -16.08 1.52
C ARG A 21 -1.05 -15.62 0.09
N ALA A 22 -1.43 -16.54 -0.80
CA ALA A 22 -1.86 -16.21 -2.16
C ALA A 22 -3.10 -15.29 -2.16
N ALA A 23 -4.08 -15.56 -1.30
CA ALA A 23 -5.27 -14.73 -1.15
C ALA A 23 -4.93 -13.32 -0.65
N ARG A 24 -4.04 -13.18 0.33
CA ARG A 24 -3.54 -11.87 0.82
C ARG A 24 -2.81 -11.08 -0.26
N ALA A 25 -2.00 -11.77 -1.07
CA ALA A 25 -1.35 -11.19 -2.24
C ALA A 25 -2.33 -10.92 -3.41
N GLY A 26 -3.55 -11.44 -3.35
CA GLY A 26 -4.57 -11.21 -4.37
C GLY A 26 -4.33 -11.93 -5.70
N ILE A 27 -3.55 -13.01 -5.67
CA ILE A 27 -3.15 -13.79 -6.85
C ILE A 27 -3.49 -15.28 -6.65
N SER A 28 -3.51 -16.05 -7.73
CA SER A 28 -3.75 -17.49 -7.64
C SER A 28 -2.61 -18.21 -6.89
N LEU A 29 -2.88 -19.36 -6.28
CA LEU A 29 -1.86 -20.18 -5.61
C LEU A 29 -0.69 -20.53 -6.55
N SER A 30 -1.00 -20.92 -7.80
CA SER A 30 0.02 -21.24 -8.81
C SER A 30 0.85 -20.03 -9.22
N GLU A 31 0.29 -18.83 -9.16
CA GLU A 31 1.03 -17.60 -9.41
C GLU A 31 1.89 -17.20 -8.21
N TYR A 32 1.35 -17.32 -7.00
CA TYR A 32 2.07 -17.09 -5.75
C TYR A 32 3.32 -17.97 -5.64
N ILE A 33 3.18 -19.29 -5.89
CA ILE A 33 4.30 -20.23 -5.84
C ILE A 33 5.36 -19.87 -6.89
N ARG A 34 4.94 -19.53 -8.12
CA ARG A 34 5.89 -19.11 -9.17
C ARG A 34 6.58 -17.80 -8.80
N ALA A 35 5.83 -16.80 -8.34
CA ALA A 35 6.39 -15.51 -7.94
C ALA A 35 7.41 -15.69 -6.80
N ALA A 36 7.08 -16.50 -5.80
CA ALA A 36 7.97 -16.81 -4.69
C ALA A 36 9.24 -17.54 -5.16
N ALA A 37 9.10 -18.54 -6.04
CA ALA A 37 10.23 -19.30 -6.59
C ALA A 37 11.18 -18.43 -7.44
N PHE A 38 10.64 -17.46 -8.18
CA PHE A 38 11.42 -16.52 -8.98
C PHE A 38 11.83 -15.24 -8.23
N GLN A 39 11.71 -15.22 -6.89
CA GLN A 39 12.03 -14.06 -6.04
C GLN A 39 11.37 -12.75 -6.52
N ARG A 40 10.18 -12.84 -7.12
CA ARG A 40 9.41 -11.65 -7.49
C ARG A 40 8.77 -11.08 -6.24
N ASN A 41 8.77 -9.75 -6.09
CA ASN A 41 8.10 -9.08 -4.99
C ASN A 41 6.61 -9.42 -5.00
N ILE A 42 6.16 -10.16 -4.00
CA ILE A 42 4.74 -10.43 -3.75
C ILE A 42 4.25 -9.33 -2.83
N VAL A 43 3.58 -8.34 -3.40
CA VAL A 43 2.99 -7.24 -2.63
C VAL A 43 1.64 -7.70 -2.08
N GLU A 44 1.45 -7.62 -0.77
CA GLU A 44 0.13 -7.84 -0.17
C GLU A 44 -0.86 -6.79 -0.67
N ARG A 45 -2.11 -7.18 -0.89
CA ARG A 45 -3.16 -6.21 -1.21
C ARG A 45 -3.33 -5.25 -0.05
N ILE A 46 -3.52 -3.98 -0.39
CA ILE A 46 -3.96 -2.96 0.55
C ILE A 46 -5.27 -3.44 1.18
N THR A 47 -5.29 -3.59 2.50
CA THR A 47 -6.49 -4.00 3.23
C THR A 47 -7.53 -2.85 3.23
N PRO A 48 -8.82 -3.14 3.44
CA PRO A 48 -9.84 -2.10 3.56
C PRO A 48 -9.47 -1.03 4.59
N GLU A 49 -8.93 -1.43 5.74
CA GLU A 49 -8.51 -0.53 6.81
C GLU A 49 -7.33 0.34 6.38
N GLN A 50 -6.36 -0.22 5.65
CA GLN A 50 -5.25 0.55 5.09
C GLN A 50 -5.73 1.55 4.02
N LEU A 51 -6.74 1.17 3.24
CA LEU A 51 -7.36 2.04 2.25
C LEU A 51 -8.10 3.22 2.90
N GLU A 52 -8.81 2.98 3.99
CA GLU A 52 -9.47 4.04 4.78
C GLU A 52 -8.45 5.03 5.34
N ILE A 53 -7.38 4.53 5.96
CA ILE A 53 -6.28 5.37 6.47
C ILE A 53 -5.66 6.18 5.34
N TYR A 54 -5.45 5.57 4.16
CA TYR A 54 -4.93 6.26 2.98
C TYR A 54 -5.84 7.43 2.55
N GLN A 55 -7.15 7.20 2.47
CA GLN A 55 -8.13 8.23 2.12
C GLN A 55 -8.13 9.38 3.14
N MET A 56 -8.07 9.05 4.43
CA MET A 56 -7.97 10.05 5.51
C MET A 56 -6.70 10.90 5.38
N LEU A 57 -5.55 10.29 5.10
CA LEU A 57 -4.29 11.02 4.89
C LEU A 57 -4.35 11.96 3.68
N VAL A 58 -4.99 11.53 2.59
CA VAL A 58 -5.23 12.40 1.42
C VAL A 58 -6.08 13.61 1.81
N GLN A 59 -7.15 13.41 2.59
CA GLN A 59 -8.00 14.48 3.08
C GLN A 59 -7.22 15.45 3.96
N TYR A 60 -6.43 14.96 4.92
CA TYR A 60 -5.62 15.79 5.81
C TYR A 60 -4.59 16.63 5.07
N LYS A 61 -3.86 16.03 4.12
CA LYS A 61 -2.92 16.75 3.26
C LYS A 61 -3.60 17.91 2.52
N ASN A 62 -4.82 17.70 2.02
CA ASN A 62 -5.59 18.75 1.36
C ASN A 62 -6.06 19.84 2.34
N ASN A 63 -6.54 19.44 3.53
CA ASN A 63 -6.97 20.37 4.58
C ASN A 63 -5.82 21.27 5.03
N PHE A 64 -4.66 20.69 5.34
CA PHE A 64 -3.46 21.44 5.70
C PHE A 64 -3.00 22.37 4.57
N SER A 65 -3.04 21.92 3.32
CA SER A 65 -2.73 22.79 2.17
C SER A 65 -3.67 24.00 2.10
N ARG A 66 -4.97 23.82 2.36
CA ARG A 66 -5.96 24.91 2.41
C ARG A 66 -5.71 25.88 3.56
N ILE A 67 -5.41 25.37 4.76
CA ILE A 67 -5.05 26.18 5.93
C ILE A 67 -3.82 27.03 5.61
N GLY A 68 -2.76 26.42 5.07
CA GLY A 68 -1.55 27.14 4.69
C GLY A 68 -1.78 28.23 3.63
N ASN A 69 -2.75 28.04 2.73
CA ASN A 69 -3.15 29.07 1.78
C ASN A 69 -3.96 30.20 2.43
N MET A 70 -4.87 29.87 3.35
CA MET A 70 -5.70 30.84 4.08
C MET A 70 -4.85 31.80 4.93
N PHE A 71 -3.82 31.28 5.61
CA PHE A 71 -2.96 32.08 6.48
C PHE A 71 -1.75 32.70 5.76
N LYS A 72 -1.57 32.49 4.45
CA LYS A 72 -0.38 32.92 3.68
C LYS A 72 0.02 34.39 3.90
N LYS A 73 -0.95 35.30 4.01
CA LYS A 73 -0.72 36.75 4.24
C LYS A 73 -0.93 37.20 5.70
N ARG A 74 -1.62 36.39 6.51
CA ARG A 74 -2.02 36.74 7.88
C ARG A 74 -1.02 36.23 8.92
N ASP A 75 -0.57 34.99 8.75
CA ASP A 75 0.46 34.36 9.56
C ASP A 75 1.35 33.49 8.66
N PRO A 76 2.45 34.08 8.13
CA PRO A 76 3.38 33.37 7.28
C PRO A 76 4.07 32.19 7.99
N LYS A 77 4.28 32.26 9.31
CA LYS A 77 4.94 31.21 10.08
C LYS A 77 4.05 29.98 10.15
N LEU A 78 2.78 30.16 10.53
CA LEU A 78 1.79 29.08 10.50
C LEU A 78 1.62 28.50 9.10
N ALA A 79 1.57 29.36 8.07
CA ALA A 79 1.45 28.92 6.69
C ALA A 79 2.60 28.01 6.24
N ILE A 80 3.83 28.30 6.67
CA ILE A 80 5.02 27.48 6.40
C ILE A 80 4.92 26.14 7.12
N THR A 81 4.65 26.15 8.44
CA THR A 81 4.58 24.92 9.25
C THR A 81 3.54 23.94 8.72
N VAL A 82 2.34 24.44 8.41
CA VAL A 82 1.26 23.59 7.92
C VAL A 82 1.54 23.08 6.50
N LYS A 83 2.24 23.85 5.66
CA LYS A 83 2.70 23.37 4.35
C LYS A 83 3.78 22.30 4.47
N SER A 84 4.69 22.40 5.46
CA SER A 84 5.66 21.33 5.74
C SER A 84 4.95 20.03 6.06
N LEU A 85 3.99 20.06 6.99
CA LEU A 85 3.19 18.89 7.35
C LEU A 85 2.44 18.29 6.15
N ALA A 86 1.83 19.14 5.31
CA ALA A 86 1.19 18.68 4.08
C ALA A 86 2.18 18.02 3.09
N ASN A 87 3.44 18.46 3.09
CA ASN A 87 4.49 17.87 2.26
C ASN A 87 4.95 16.53 2.84
N GLU A 88 5.14 16.42 4.14
CA GLU A 88 5.48 15.17 4.83
C GLU A 88 4.43 14.09 4.57
N ILE A 89 3.14 14.42 4.72
CA ILE A 89 2.04 13.49 4.39
C ILE A 89 2.10 13.08 2.91
N ARG A 90 2.44 14.01 2.01
CA ARG A 90 2.56 13.70 0.58
C ARG A 90 3.70 12.71 0.31
N GLU A 91 4.84 12.85 0.96
CA GLU A 91 5.96 11.91 0.82
C GLU A 91 5.59 10.52 1.36
N HIS A 92 4.91 10.45 2.51
CA HIS A 92 4.38 9.18 3.01
C HIS A 92 3.41 8.51 2.02
N LEU A 93 2.50 9.29 1.41
CA LEU A 93 1.56 8.78 0.42
C LEU A 93 2.24 8.25 -0.86
N LYS A 94 3.43 8.74 -1.23
CA LYS A 94 4.20 8.23 -2.38
C LYS A 94 4.74 6.82 -2.12
N ASN A 95 5.02 6.46 -0.87
CA ASN A 95 5.52 5.13 -0.53
C ASN A 95 4.50 4.03 -0.80
N PHE A 96 3.21 4.35 -0.84
CA PHE A 96 2.12 3.41 -1.20
C PHE A 96 1.97 3.19 -2.72
N LYS A 97 2.70 3.92 -3.57
CA LYS A 97 2.65 3.78 -5.03
C LYS A 97 3.76 2.88 -5.61
N LYS A 98 4.63 2.30 -4.77
CA LYS A 98 5.72 1.41 -5.18
C LYS A 98 5.33 -0.06 -5.16
#